data_AF-A0A565C395-F1
#
_entry.id   AF-A0A565C395-F1
#
_cell.length_a   1.000
_cell.length_b   1.000
_cell.length_c   1.000
_cell.angle_alpha   90.00
_cell.angle_beta   90.00
_cell.angle_gamma   90.00
#
_symmetry.space_group_name_H-M   'P 1'
#
loop_
_entity.id
_entity.type
_entity.pdbx_description
1 polymer ?
#
loop_
_entity_poly.entity_id
_entity_poly.type
_entity_poly.pdbx_seq_one_letter_code
_entity_poly.pdbx_strand_id
1 'polypeptide(L)'
;MGRGKFKGKPTGQRRFSSAADILAGTSAARPRSFKQKEAEYEAEREDVEEDSEEESEEESEDEADVKKKGHEALIEVDNPNRAKPKTLKARDLDASKTTELSRREREELEKQRAHERYMRLQEQGKTEQARKDLDRLALIRQQREEAAKKREEEKAARDAKKVDARK
;
A
#
# COMPACT_ATOMS: atom_id res chain seq x y z
N MET A 1 25.79 1.18 -55.41
CA MET A 1 24.70 1.01 -54.41
C MET A 1 24.66 2.23 -53.51
N GLY A 2 23.66 3.10 -53.67
CA GLY A 2 23.56 4.33 -52.87
C GLY A 2 23.06 4.03 -51.45
N ARG A 3 23.85 4.34 -50.43
CA ARG A 3 23.39 4.27 -49.03
C ARG A 3 22.65 5.56 -48.69
N GLY A 4 21.32 5.48 -48.55
CA GLY A 4 20.49 6.60 -48.12
C GLY A 4 20.85 7.07 -46.69
N LYS A 5 20.84 8.38 -46.46
CA LYS A 5 21.03 8.98 -45.13
C LYS A 5 19.79 8.71 -44.27
N PHE A 6 19.90 7.79 -43.30
CA PHE A 6 18.86 7.53 -42.31
C PHE A 6 18.76 8.72 -41.34
N LYS A 7 17.72 9.55 -41.49
CA LYS A 7 17.37 10.57 -40.49
C LYS A 7 16.58 9.89 -39.38
N GLY A 8 17.25 9.48 -38.30
CA GLY A 8 16.60 9.02 -37.09
C GLY A 8 15.71 10.13 -36.55
N LYS A 9 14.38 9.91 -36.52
CA LYS A 9 13.48 10.81 -35.80
C LYS A 9 13.93 10.86 -34.33
N PRO A 10 13.87 12.01 -33.64
CA PRO A 10 14.19 12.07 -32.23
C PRO A 10 13.23 11.11 -31.52
N THR A 11 13.77 10.01 -31.00
CA THR A 11 13.02 9.08 -30.17
C THR A 11 12.55 9.89 -28.97
N GLY A 12 11.23 10.09 -28.88
CA GLY A 12 10.60 10.90 -27.85
C GLY A 12 11.16 10.51 -26.49
N GLN A 13 11.86 11.44 -25.84
CA GLN A 13 12.40 11.18 -24.52
C GLN A 13 11.24 10.92 -23.57
N ARG A 14 11.18 9.71 -23.02
CA ARG A 14 10.24 9.38 -21.96
C ARG A 14 10.64 10.18 -20.72
N ARG A 15 9.81 11.16 -20.35
CA ARG A 15 9.92 11.87 -19.09
C ARG A 15 9.40 10.93 -18.00
N PHE A 16 10.30 10.38 -17.20
CA PHE A 16 9.94 9.67 -15.97
C PHE A 16 9.83 10.71 -14.86
N SER A 17 8.79 10.63 -14.03
CA SER A 17 8.69 11.45 -12.82
C SER A 17 9.86 11.13 -11.90
N SER A 18 10.61 12.16 -11.49
CA SER A 18 11.67 11.99 -10.50
C SER A 18 11.06 11.85 -9.10
N ALA A 19 11.81 11.30 -8.14
CA ALA A 19 11.34 11.17 -6.75
C ALA A 19 10.99 12.54 -6.13
N ALA A 20 11.69 13.61 -6.54
CA ALA A 20 11.37 14.97 -6.14
C ALA A 20 10.01 15.43 -6.72
N ASP A 21 9.67 15.05 -7.94
CA ASP A 21 8.40 15.43 -8.59
C ASP A 21 7.21 14.72 -7.93
N ILE A 22 7.41 13.49 -7.45
CA ILE A 22 6.39 12.74 -6.71
C ILE A 22 6.14 13.39 -5.34
N LEU A 23 7.20 13.78 -4.63
CA LEU A 23 7.11 14.44 -3.32
C LEU A 23 6.52 15.86 -3.42
N ALA A 24 6.82 16.59 -4.49
CA ALA A 24 6.30 17.93 -4.71
C ALA A 24 4.82 17.96 -5.08
N GLY A 25 4.20 16.81 -5.39
CA GLY A 25 2.78 16.71 -5.74
C GLY A 25 2.39 17.52 -6.98
N THR A 26 3.36 18.02 -7.76
CA THR A 26 3.08 18.93 -8.86
C THR A 26 2.49 18.15 -10.03
N SER A 27 1.17 18.09 -10.07
CA SER A 27 0.36 17.46 -11.12
C SER A 27 0.54 18.05 -12.54
N ALA A 28 1.46 19.01 -12.72
CA ALA A 28 1.75 19.67 -13.98
C ALA A 28 2.32 18.73 -15.07
N ALA A 29 2.98 17.64 -14.66
CA ALA A 29 3.53 16.63 -15.58
C ALA A 29 2.55 15.49 -15.91
N ARG A 30 1.40 15.41 -15.23
CA ARG A 30 0.38 14.39 -15.51
C ARG A 30 -0.46 14.80 -16.74
N PRO A 31 -0.69 13.91 -17.71
CA PRO A 31 -1.54 14.23 -18.85
C PRO A 31 -2.96 14.56 -18.36
N ARG A 32 -3.64 15.51 -19.02
CA ARG A 32 -4.99 15.99 -18.64
C ARG A 32 -6.03 14.86 -18.56
N SER A 33 -5.84 13.77 -19.29
CA SER A 33 -6.69 12.57 -19.21
C SER A 33 -6.61 11.81 -17.88
N PHE A 34 -5.52 11.97 -17.12
CA PHE A 34 -5.41 11.36 -15.79
C PHE A 34 -6.24 12.12 -14.75
N LYS A 35 -6.29 13.46 -14.85
CA LYS A 35 -7.15 14.30 -13.99
C LYS A 35 -8.64 13.99 -14.17
N GLN A 36 -9.07 13.64 -15.39
CA GLN A 36 -10.47 13.25 -15.64
C GLN A 36 -10.85 11.96 -14.90
N LYS A 37 -9.97 10.95 -14.90
CA LYS A 37 -10.23 9.69 -14.19
C LYS A 37 -10.15 9.81 -12.67
N GLU A 38 -9.23 10.64 -12.16
CA GLU A 38 -9.15 10.93 -10.72
C GLU A 38 -10.41 11.67 -10.26
N ALA A 39 -10.86 12.69 -11.02
CA ALA A 39 -12.10 13.41 -10.72
C ALA A 39 -13.37 12.54 -10.85
N GLU A 40 -13.41 11.62 -11.81
CA GLU A 40 -14.53 10.67 -11.97
C GLU A 40 -14.58 9.67 -10.79
N TYR A 41 -13.43 9.19 -10.33
CA TYR A 41 -13.34 8.32 -9.14
C TYR A 41 -13.62 9.06 -7.83
N GLU A 42 -13.24 10.33 -7.74
CA GLU A 42 -13.51 11.18 -6.57
C GLU A 42 -14.98 11.58 -6.52
N ALA A 43 -15.60 11.89 -7.65
CA ALA A 43 -17.05 12.09 -7.77
C ALA A 43 -17.84 10.81 -7.46
N GLU A 44 -17.41 9.64 -7.97
CA GLU A 44 -18.04 8.35 -7.64
C GLU A 44 -17.90 8.01 -6.14
N ARG A 45 -16.83 8.49 -5.48
CA ARG A 45 -16.66 8.35 -4.03
C ARG A 45 -17.55 9.31 -3.25
N GLU A 46 -17.72 10.52 -3.75
CA GLU A 46 -18.55 11.58 -3.16
C GLU A 46 -20.03 11.22 -3.28
N ASP A 47 -20.49 10.72 -4.45
CA ASP A 47 -21.84 10.15 -4.64
C ASP A 47 -22.13 8.97 -3.68
N VAL A 48 -21.14 8.11 -3.40
CA VAL A 48 -21.31 6.98 -2.47
C VAL A 48 -21.29 7.42 -1.00
N GLU A 49 -20.59 8.50 -0.65
CA GLU A 49 -20.70 9.09 0.70
C GLU A 49 -22.00 9.88 0.87
N GLU A 50 -22.45 10.60 -0.16
CA GLU A 50 -23.73 11.34 -0.13
C GLU A 50 -24.94 10.38 -0.07
N ASP A 51 -24.92 9.25 -0.79
CA ASP A 51 -25.94 8.18 -0.67
C ASP A 51 -25.92 7.51 0.72
N SER A 52 -24.74 7.42 1.36
CA SER A 52 -24.62 6.90 2.73
C SER A 52 -25.01 7.92 3.82
N GLU A 53 -24.96 9.22 3.54
CA GLU A 53 -25.42 10.28 4.44
C GLU A 53 -26.92 10.56 4.27
N GLU A 54 -27.47 10.47 3.05
CA GLU A 54 -28.90 10.66 2.77
C GLU A 54 -29.76 9.47 3.26
N GLU A 55 -29.25 8.23 3.27
CA GLU A 55 -29.97 7.08 3.88
C GLU A 55 -29.99 7.12 5.43
N SER A 56 -29.25 8.04 6.07
CA SER A 56 -29.20 8.17 7.53
C SER A 56 -30.04 9.35 8.07
N GLU A 57 -30.83 10.02 7.22
CA GLU A 57 -31.62 11.19 7.60
C GLU A 57 -33.15 10.99 7.47
N GLU A 58 -33.61 9.72 7.48
CA GLU A 58 -35.03 9.39 7.60
C GLU A 58 -35.34 8.75 8.97
N GLU A 59 -36.06 9.53 9.78
CA GLU A 59 -36.95 9.12 10.87
C GLU A 59 -36.34 8.40 12.09
N SER A 60 -35.91 9.18 13.08
CA SER A 60 -36.25 8.85 14.47
C SER A 60 -36.29 10.12 15.30
N GLU A 61 -37.43 10.82 15.21
CA GLU A 61 -37.76 11.91 16.11
C GLU A 61 -37.73 11.36 17.55
N ASP A 62 -36.86 11.97 18.33
CA ASP A 62 -36.38 11.52 19.62
C ASP A 62 -37.52 11.44 20.66
N GLU A 63 -38.10 10.24 20.84
CA GLU A 63 -38.99 9.94 21.98
C GLU A 63 -38.23 9.76 23.31
N ALA A 64 -36.90 9.94 23.35
CA ALA A 64 -36.12 9.84 24.58
C ALA A 64 -36.08 11.17 25.35
N ASP A 65 -36.25 12.30 24.68
CA ASP A 65 -36.35 13.63 25.28
C ASP A 65 -37.79 14.11 25.53
N VAL A 66 -38.80 13.25 25.36
CA VAL A 66 -40.12 13.50 25.92
C VAL A 66 -40.01 13.32 27.43
N LYS A 67 -39.76 14.42 28.14
CA LYS A 67 -39.81 14.48 29.62
C LYS A 67 -41.13 13.87 30.08
N LYS A 68 -41.08 12.60 30.52
CA LYS A 68 -42.24 11.88 31.04
C LYS A 68 -42.92 12.72 32.11
N LYS A 69 -44.18 13.07 31.92
CA LYS A 69 -44.90 13.96 32.84
C LYS A 69 -45.61 13.09 33.89
N GLY A 70 -45.45 13.46 35.16
CA GLY A 70 -46.19 12.82 36.26
C GLY A 70 -45.74 11.39 36.57
N HIS A 71 -46.70 10.47 36.71
CA HIS A 71 -46.47 9.10 37.20
C HIS A 71 -45.80 8.17 36.19
N GLU A 72 -45.77 8.53 34.90
CA GLU A 72 -45.08 7.79 33.84
C GLU A 72 -43.56 7.70 34.05
N ALA A 73 -42.99 8.63 34.83
CA ALA A 73 -41.58 8.59 35.21
C ALA A 73 -41.27 7.52 36.27
N LEU A 74 -42.27 7.13 37.10
CA LEU A 74 -42.12 6.09 38.11
C LEU A 74 -42.39 4.68 37.57
N ILE A 75 -43.06 4.56 36.41
CA ILE A 75 -43.42 3.25 35.85
C ILE A 75 -42.23 2.72 35.03
N GLU A 76 -41.69 1.60 35.50
CA GLU A 76 -40.68 0.82 34.79
C GLU A 76 -41.37 0.09 33.62
N VAL A 77 -40.95 0.42 32.39
CA VAL A 77 -41.55 -0.18 31.17
C VAL A 77 -40.74 -1.41 30.77
N ASP A 78 -41.18 -2.59 31.23
CA ASP A 78 -40.63 -3.90 30.86
C ASP A 78 -41.28 -4.45 29.59
N ASN A 79 -41.20 -3.70 28.48
CA ASN A 79 -41.64 -4.22 27.18
C ASN A 79 -40.44 -4.92 26.48
N PRO A 80 -40.47 -6.27 26.32
CA PRO A 80 -39.38 -7.02 25.70
C PRO A 80 -39.15 -6.68 24.22
N ASN A 81 -40.15 -6.12 23.53
CA ASN A 81 -40.04 -5.70 22.14
C ASN A 81 -39.66 -4.21 22.01
N ARG A 82 -39.41 -3.50 23.11
CA ARG A 82 -39.01 -2.10 23.06
C ARG A 82 -37.61 -2.00 22.46
N ALA A 83 -37.50 -1.29 21.33
CA ALA A 83 -36.21 -1.03 20.70
C ALA A 83 -35.28 -0.31 21.69
N LYS A 84 -34.11 -0.91 21.95
CA LYS A 84 -33.05 -0.28 22.74
C LYS A 84 -32.25 0.65 21.83
N PRO A 85 -31.78 1.80 22.32
CA PRO A 85 -30.95 2.70 21.52
C PRO A 85 -29.68 1.97 21.09
N LYS A 86 -29.37 2.04 19.79
CA LYS A 86 -28.20 1.38 19.17
C LYS A 86 -26.91 2.16 19.42
N THR A 87 -26.98 3.40 19.87
CA THR A 87 -25.85 4.29 20.09
C THR A 87 -25.46 4.29 21.58
N LEU A 88 -24.24 3.83 21.87
CA LEU A 88 -23.66 3.87 23.21
C LEU A 88 -22.63 4.99 23.30
N LYS A 89 -22.62 5.72 24.42
CA LYS A 89 -21.63 6.78 24.67
C LYS A 89 -20.29 6.15 24.99
N ALA A 90 -19.19 6.76 24.54
CA ALA A 90 -17.83 6.25 24.73
C ALA A 90 -17.43 6.03 26.22
N ARG A 91 -18.13 6.67 27.17
CA ARG A 91 -17.91 6.49 28.61
C ARG A 91 -18.46 5.17 29.16
N ASP A 92 -19.43 4.56 28.48
CA ASP A 92 -20.11 3.34 28.91
C ASP A 92 -19.54 2.08 28.22
N LEU A 93 -18.47 2.23 27.43
CA LEU A 93 -17.77 1.14 26.76
C LEU A 93 -16.81 0.45 27.74
N ASP A 94 -17.17 -0.76 28.17
CA ASP A 94 -16.30 -1.66 28.93
C ASP A 94 -15.16 -2.20 28.04
N ALA A 95 -13.95 -1.68 28.19
CA ALA A 95 -12.75 -2.16 27.49
C ALA A 95 -12.34 -3.62 27.83
N SER A 96 -12.96 -4.22 28.85
CA SER A 96 -12.74 -5.59 29.28
C SER A 96 -13.57 -6.62 28.50
N LYS A 97 -14.63 -6.18 27.82
CA LYS A 97 -15.43 -7.05 26.94
C LYS A 97 -14.75 -7.10 25.59
N THR A 98 -13.98 -8.16 25.35
CA THR A 98 -13.49 -8.48 24.00
C THR A 98 -14.71 -8.74 23.14
N THR A 99 -15.08 -7.78 22.30
CA THR A 99 -16.07 -7.99 21.25
C THR A 99 -15.57 -9.16 20.41
N GLU A 100 -16.27 -10.28 20.49
CA GLU A 100 -15.93 -11.45 19.70
C GLU A 100 -16.03 -11.05 18.23
N LEU A 101 -14.87 -10.86 17.58
CA LEU A 101 -14.79 -10.47 16.18
C LEU A 101 -15.70 -11.37 15.36
N SER A 102 -16.45 -10.76 14.46
CA SER A 102 -17.35 -11.45 13.54
C SER A 102 -16.55 -12.51 12.77
N ARG A 103 -17.21 -13.61 12.35
CA ARG A 103 -16.54 -14.67 11.56
C ARG A 103 -15.79 -14.10 10.37
N ARG A 104 -16.38 -13.09 9.71
CA ARG A 104 -15.77 -12.36 8.58
C ARG A 104 -14.48 -11.65 8.99
N GLU A 105 -14.51 -10.92 10.10
CA GLU A 105 -13.36 -10.18 10.60
C GLU A 105 -12.20 -11.10 11.03
N ARG A 106 -12.52 -12.29 11.58
CA ARG A 106 -11.50 -13.29 11.94
C ARG A 106 -10.79 -13.82 10.70
N GLU A 107 -11.54 -14.18 9.66
CA GLU A 107 -10.99 -14.67 8.39
C GLU A 107 -10.16 -13.58 7.68
N GLU A 108 -10.60 -12.32 7.73
CA GLU A 108 -9.85 -11.19 7.17
C GLU A 108 -8.52 -10.95 7.90
N LEU A 109 -8.53 -10.96 9.25
CA LEU A 109 -7.30 -10.85 10.03
C LEU A 109 -6.36 -12.03 9.81
N GLU A 110 -6.87 -13.24 9.68
CA GLU A 110 -6.05 -14.41 9.36
C GLU A 110 -5.44 -14.30 7.97
N LYS A 111 -6.19 -13.81 6.98
CA LYS A 111 -5.69 -13.54 5.63
C LYS A 111 -4.58 -12.47 5.65
N GLN A 112 -4.77 -11.39 6.41
CA GLN A 112 -3.75 -10.35 6.58
C GLN A 112 -2.49 -10.92 7.25
N ARG A 113 -2.64 -11.65 8.37
CA ARG A 113 -1.52 -12.30 9.06
C ARG A 113 -0.78 -13.31 8.18
N ALA A 114 -1.50 -14.07 7.36
CA ALA A 114 -0.91 -15.02 6.41
C ALA A 114 -0.09 -14.30 5.34
N HIS A 115 -0.62 -13.20 4.79
CA HIS A 115 0.08 -12.37 3.83
C HIS A 115 1.34 -11.74 4.44
N GLU A 116 1.23 -11.14 5.63
CA GLU A 116 2.39 -10.59 6.36
C GLU A 116 3.45 -11.64 6.64
N ARG A 117 3.04 -12.85 7.06
CA ARG A 117 3.97 -13.96 7.28
C ARG A 117 4.67 -14.35 5.98
N TYR A 118 3.95 -14.41 4.87
CA TYR A 118 4.53 -14.72 3.57
C TYR A 118 5.56 -13.65 3.15
N MET A 119 5.21 -12.37 3.27
CA MET A 119 6.12 -11.24 3.00
C MET A 119 7.36 -11.30 3.89
N ARG A 120 7.19 -11.56 5.19
CA ARG A 120 8.29 -11.71 6.14
C ARG A 120 9.19 -12.90 5.80
N LEU A 121 8.64 -14.01 5.31
CA LEU A 121 9.43 -15.17 4.87
C LEU A 121 10.19 -14.88 3.57
N GLN A 122 9.61 -14.09 2.67
CA GLN A 122 10.25 -13.64 1.43
C GLN A 122 11.44 -12.73 1.75
N GLU A 123 11.25 -11.75 2.64
CA GLU A 123 12.32 -10.85 3.13
C GLU A 123 13.45 -11.62 3.81
N GLN A 124 13.10 -12.66 4.59
CA GLN A 124 14.08 -13.55 5.21
C GLN A 124 14.81 -14.47 4.22
N GLY A 125 14.43 -14.47 2.94
CA GLY A 125 15.04 -15.36 1.95
C GLY A 125 14.62 -16.82 2.11
N LYS A 126 13.56 -17.11 2.86
CA LYS A 126 13.20 -18.50 3.20
C LYS A 126 12.29 -19.15 2.17
N THR A 127 11.58 -18.38 1.37
CA THR A 127 10.78 -18.87 0.24
C THR A 127 11.67 -19.38 -0.88
N GLU A 128 11.19 -20.33 -1.67
CA GLU A 128 11.97 -20.90 -2.77
C GLU A 128 12.36 -19.84 -3.82
N GLN A 129 11.49 -18.86 -4.05
CA GLN A 129 11.76 -17.74 -4.96
C GLN A 129 12.91 -16.88 -4.43
N ALA A 130 12.85 -16.46 -3.16
CA ALA A 130 13.89 -15.63 -2.59
C ALA A 130 15.22 -16.37 -2.47
N ARG A 131 15.22 -17.69 -2.20
CA ARG A 131 16.44 -18.52 -2.25
C ARG A 131 17.08 -18.49 -3.64
N LYS A 132 16.30 -18.73 -4.70
CA LYS A 132 16.77 -18.68 -6.09
C LYS A 132 17.34 -17.30 -6.44
N ASP A 133 16.69 -16.23 -5.99
CA ASP A 133 17.17 -14.87 -6.21
C ASP A 133 18.49 -14.59 -5.47
N LEU A 134 18.62 -15.06 -4.23
CA LEU A 134 19.87 -14.98 -3.46
C LEU A 134 21.00 -15.77 -4.13
N ASP A 135 20.71 -16.98 -4.60
CA ASP A 135 21.67 -17.83 -5.31
C ASP A 135 22.14 -17.16 -6.61
N ARG A 136 21.21 -16.56 -7.36
CA ARG A 136 21.52 -15.78 -8.56
C ARG A 136 22.41 -14.59 -8.24
N LEU A 137 22.13 -13.86 -7.16
CA LEU A 137 22.96 -12.74 -6.72
C LEU A 137 24.34 -13.22 -6.26
N ALA A 138 24.43 -14.38 -5.58
CA ALA A 138 25.70 -14.98 -5.17
C ALA A 138 26.57 -15.33 -6.38
N LEU A 139 26.01 -15.95 -7.42
CA LEU A 139 26.73 -16.23 -8.68
C LEU A 139 27.27 -14.97 -9.33
N ILE A 140 26.49 -13.89 -9.36
CA ILE A 140 26.94 -12.60 -9.92
C ILE A 140 28.08 -12.00 -9.08
N ARG A 141 28.00 -12.10 -7.74
CA ARG A 141 29.09 -11.65 -6.85
C ARG A 141 30.37 -12.44 -7.13
N GLN A 142 30.29 -13.76 -7.21
CA GLN A 142 31.42 -14.63 -7.54
C GLN A 142 32.04 -14.26 -8.89
N GLN A 143 31.23 -14.10 -9.94
CA GLN A 143 31.73 -13.69 -11.26
C GLN A 143 32.43 -12.32 -11.23
N ARG A 144 31.93 -11.38 -10.43
CA ARG A 144 32.56 -10.06 -10.26
C ARG A 144 33.87 -10.15 -9.50
N GLU A 145 33.92 -10.93 -8.44
CA GLU A 145 35.14 -11.16 -7.65
C GLU A 145 36.21 -11.88 -8.48
N GLU A 146 35.86 -12.93 -9.23
CA GLU A 146 36.77 -13.60 -10.14
C GLU A 146 37.27 -12.68 -11.25
N ALA A 147 36.40 -11.85 -11.83
CA ALA A 147 36.81 -10.86 -12.82
C ALA A 147 37.72 -9.78 -12.23
N ALA A 148 37.50 -9.37 -10.98
CA ALA A 148 38.37 -8.43 -10.27
C ALA A 148 39.75 -9.06 -10.01
N LYS A 149 39.79 -10.28 -9.46
CA LYS A 149 41.02 -11.05 -9.23
C LYS A 149 41.81 -11.26 -10.53
N LYS A 150 41.17 -11.69 -11.61
CA LYS A 150 41.81 -11.83 -12.94
C LYS A 150 42.41 -10.52 -13.45
N ARG A 151 41.72 -9.39 -13.24
CA ARG A 151 42.26 -8.06 -13.62
C ARG A 151 43.43 -7.64 -12.74
N GLU A 152 43.42 -7.95 -11.45
CA GLU A 152 44.53 -7.66 -10.54
C GLU A 152 45.76 -8.50 -10.88
N GLU A 153 45.59 -9.79 -11.15
CA GLU A 153 46.65 -10.68 -11.60
C GLU A 153 47.24 -10.23 -12.95
N GLU A 154 46.41 -9.84 -13.91
CA GLU A 154 46.90 -9.32 -15.19
C GLU A 154 47.66 -8.01 -15.03
N LYS A 155 47.18 -7.10 -14.17
CA LYS A 155 47.89 -5.85 -13.85
C LYS A 155 49.23 -6.13 -13.17
N ALA A 156 49.26 -7.00 -12.17
CA ALA A 156 50.48 -7.40 -11.49
C ALA A 156 51.50 -8.05 -12.45
N ALA A 157 51.04 -8.93 -13.35
CA ALA A 157 51.90 -9.54 -14.37
C ALA A 157 52.43 -8.51 -15.39
N ARG A 158 51.59 -7.55 -15.82
CA ARG A 158 52.02 -6.46 -16.70
C ARG A 158 53.05 -5.55 -16.02
N ASP A 159 52.87 -5.24 -14.74
CA ASP A 159 53.79 -4.38 -14.00
C ASP A 159 55.11 -5.11 -13.67
N ALA A 160 55.06 -6.41 -13.33
CA ALA A 160 56.27 -7.24 -13.21
C ALA A 160 57.07 -7.27 -14.52
N LYS A 161 56.40 -7.45 -15.68
CA LYS A 161 57.05 -7.39 -16.99
C LYS A 161 57.67 -6.02 -17.30
N LYS A 162 57.03 -4.91 -16.89
CA LYS A 162 57.58 -3.56 -17.06
C LYS A 162 58.80 -3.30 -16.17
N VAL A 163 58.82 -3.85 -14.95
CA VAL A 163 59.95 -3.74 -14.04
C VAL A 163 61.13 -4.55 -14.57
N ASP A 164 60.89 -5.77 -15.05
CA ASP A 164 61.93 -6.60 -15.67
C ASP A 164 62.48 -5.95 -16.96
N ALA A 165 61.62 -5.37 -17.80
CA ALA A 165 62.04 -4.64 -19.01
C ALA A 165 62.77 -3.30 -18.73
N ARG A 166 62.76 -2.80 -17.49
CA ARG A 166 63.49 -1.58 -17.08
C ARG A 166 64.82 -1.89 -16.40
N LYS A 167 65.12 -3.15 -16.13
CA LYS A 167 66.37 -3.61 -15.52
C LYS A 167 67.37 -4.01 -16.61
#